data_AF-A0A178VTL7-F1
#
_entry.id   AF-A0A178VTL7-F1
#
_cell.length_a   1.000
_cell.length_b   1.000
_cell.length_c   1.000
_cell.angle_alpha   90.00
_cell.angle_beta   90.00
_cell.angle_gamma   90.00
#
_symmetry.space_group_name_H-M   'P 1'
#
loop_
_entity.id
_entity.type
_entity.pdbx_description
1 polymer ?
#
loop_
_entity_poly.entity_id
_entity_poly.type
_entity_poly.pdbx_seq_one_letter_code
_entity_poly.pdbx_strand_id
1 'polypeptide(L)'
;MASIDEERSLLEVEESLIQEEVKLYAEDGSIDIHGNPPLKQTTGNWKACPFIFANECCERLAYYGIAKNLITYFTNELHETNVSAARHVMTWQGTCYITPLIGALIADAYWGRYWTIACFSAIYFTGMVALTLSASVPGLKPAECIGSLCPPATMVQSTVLFSGLYLIALGTGGIKPCVSSFGADQFDKTDPSERVRKASFFNWFYFTINIGAFVSSTVLVWIQENYGWELGFLIPTVFMGLATMSFFFGTPLYRFQKPRGSPITSVCQVLVAAYRKSNLKVPEDSTDGYKKIFFPLISCLN
;
A
#
# COMPACT_ATOMS: atom_id res chain seq x y z
N MET A 1 16.40 49.37 36.65
CA MET A 1 17.32 48.22 36.56
C MET A 1 16.58 46.95 36.97
N ALA A 2 15.93 46.90 38.14
CA ALA A 2 15.10 45.76 38.58
C ALA A 2 13.97 45.35 37.59
N SER A 3 13.34 46.29 36.89
CA SER A 3 12.25 45.99 35.94
C SER A 3 12.69 45.29 34.66
N ILE A 4 13.95 45.46 34.24
CA ILE A 4 14.49 44.90 32.98
C ILE A 4 14.93 43.45 33.20
N ASP A 5 15.45 43.13 34.39
CA ASP A 5 15.83 41.76 34.76
C ASP A 5 14.60 40.86 34.98
N GLU A 6 13.49 41.42 35.45
CA GLU A 6 12.21 40.72 35.62
C GLU A 6 11.52 40.44 34.28
N GLU A 7 11.58 41.39 33.33
CA GLU A 7 11.05 41.19 31.97
C GLU A 7 11.88 40.15 31.19
N ARG A 8 13.21 40.12 31.39
CA ARG A 8 14.09 39.10 30.81
C ARG A 8 13.82 37.70 31.35
N SER A 9 13.59 37.55 32.65
CA SER A 9 13.32 36.24 33.25
C SER A 9 11.96 35.68 32.83
N LEU A 10 10.96 36.54 32.64
CA LEU A 10 9.65 36.13 32.09
C LEU A 10 9.78 35.64 30.65
N LEU A 11 10.57 36.31 29.80
CA LEU A 11 10.84 35.87 28.44
C LEU A 11 11.59 34.53 28.40
N GLU A 12 12.57 34.31 29.28
CA GLU A 12 13.28 33.02 29.37
C GLU A 12 12.34 31.87 29.82
N VAL A 13 11.41 32.15 30.75
CA VAL A 13 10.39 31.18 31.16
C VAL A 13 9.42 30.90 30.03
N GLU A 14 8.94 31.92 29.33
CA GLU A 14 8.04 31.76 28.16
C GLU A 14 8.72 30.97 27.03
N GLU A 15 9.98 31.28 26.73
CA GLU A 15 10.77 30.56 25.73
C GLU A 15 11.00 29.09 26.14
N SER A 16 11.24 28.83 27.43
CA SER A 16 11.37 27.47 27.96
C SER A 16 10.07 26.65 27.86
N LEU A 17 8.92 27.28 28.15
CA LEU A 17 7.59 26.64 28.05
C LEU A 17 7.22 26.36 26.60
N ILE A 18 7.50 27.30 25.69
CA ILE A 18 7.32 27.09 24.25
C ILE A 18 8.20 25.95 23.77
N GLN A 19 9.45 25.86 24.22
CA GLN A 19 10.36 24.81 23.80
C GLN A 19 10.00 23.43 24.37
N GLU A 20 9.39 23.38 25.56
CA GLU A 20 8.83 22.17 26.14
C GLU A 20 7.54 21.74 25.43
N GLU A 21 6.69 22.69 25.06
CA GLU A 21 5.47 22.47 24.27
C GLU A 21 5.82 21.99 22.85
N VAL A 22 6.80 22.61 22.18
CA VAL A 22 7.29 22.20 20.86
C VAL A 22 7.86 20.77 20.89
N LYS A 23 8.59 20.38 21.95
CA LYS A 23 9.06 19.00 22.12
C LYS A 23 7.93 17.97 22.25
N LEU A 24 6.72 18.40 22.66
CA LEU A 24 5.55 17.54 22.84
C LEU A 24 4.93 17.12 21.51
N TYR A 25 5.08 17.94 20.46
CA TYR A 25 4.53 17.72 19.13
C TYR A 25 5.59 17.17 18.17
N ALA A 26 5.16 16.44 17.13
CA ALA A 26 6.06 16.00 16.07
C ALA A 26 6.47 17.18 15.17
N GLU A 27 7.76 17.25 14.82
CA GLU A 27 8.32 18.38 14.06
C GLU A 27 8.53 18.06 12.57
N ASP A 28 8.11 16.87 12.12
CA ASP A 28 8.32 16.39 10.74
C ASP A 28 7.27 16.88 9.72
N GLY A 29 6.41 17.81 10.13
CA GLY A 29 5.32 18.37 9.32
C GLY A 29 4.15 17.41 9.11
N SER A 30 4.08 16.31 9.86
CA SER A 30 2.90 15.45 9.91
C SER A 30 1.73 16.14 10.61
N ILE A 31 0.52 15.65 10.35
CA ILE A 31 -0.73 16.11 10.97
C ILE A 31 -1.47 14.92 11.59
N ASP A 32 -2.32 15.20 12.57
CA ASP A 32 -3.29 14.23 13.10
C ASP A 32 -4.55 14.14 12.21
N ILE A 33 -5.54 13.36 12.64
CA ILE A 33 -6.83 13.22 11.93
C ILE A 33 -7.63 14.53 11.83
N HIS A 34 -7.36 15.50 12.70
CA HIS A 34 -8.05 16.79 12.79
C HIS A 34 -7.29 17.89 12.03
N GLY A 35 -6.11 17.59 11.48
CA GLY A 35 -5.27 18.55 10.77
C GLY A 35 -4.33 19.35 11.67
N ASN A 36 -4.24 19.01 12.96
CA ASN A 36 -3.36 19.65 13.93
C ASN A 36 -1.99 18.95 14.00
N PRO A 37 -0.94 19.61 14.53
CA PRO A 37 0.33 18.97 14.83
C PRO A 37 0.11 17.77 15.78
N PRO A 38 0.66 16.58 15.47
CA PRO A 38 0.39 15.39 16.26
C PRO A 38 1.22 15.37 17.54
N LEU A 39 0.56 15.10 18.67
CA LEU A 39 1.20 14.88 19.96
C LEU A 39 2.01 13.58 19.94
N LYS A 40 3.31 13.65 20.26
CA LYS A 40 4.22 12.50 20.27
C LYS A 40 3.77 11.40 21.25
N GLN A 41 3.14 11.80 22.36
CA GLN A 41 2.72 10.88 23.40
C GLN A 41 1.49 10.05 23.01
N THR A 42 0.56 10.58 22.22
CA THR A 42 -0.74 9.94 21.93
C THR A 42 -0.81 9.32 20.54
N THR A 43 -0.03 9.81 19.59
CA THR A 43 -0.08 9.40 18.18
C THR A 43 1.24 8.78 17.70
N GLY A 44 1.15 7.96 16.66
CA GLY A 44 2.26 7.33 15.97
C GLY A 44 3.01 6.30 16.83
N ASN A 45 4.29 6.15 16.51
CA ASN A 45 5.23 5.25 17.18
C ASN A 45 4.67 3.81 17.25
N TRP A 46 5.13 3.03 18.23
CA TRP A 46 4.70 1.65 18.44
C TRP A 46 3.20 1.45 18.74
N LYS A 47 2.42 2.52 18.98
CA LYS A 47 0.96 2.40 19.20
C LYS A 47 0.22 2.16 17.89
N ALA A 48 0.66 2.79 16.82
CA ALA A 48 0.11 2.63 15.47
C ALA A 48 0.58 1.34 14.79
N CYS A 49 1.79 0.87 15.11
CA CYS A 49 2.43 -0.24 14.40
C CYS A 49 1.65 -1.57 14.39
N PRO A 50 0.99 -2.03 15.47
CA PRO A 50 0.26 -3.29 15.47
C PRO A 50 -0.84 -3.35 14.40
N PHE A 51 -1.55 -2.26 14.18
CA PHE A 51 -2.60 -2.17 13.16
C PHE A 51 -2.02 -2.27 11.74
N ILE A 52 -0.88 -1.61 11.50
CA ILE A 52 -0.16 -1.65 10.22
C ILE A 52 0.43 -3.04 9.97
N PHE A 53 1.04 -3.66 10.98
CA PHE A 53 1.58 -5.01 10.90
C PHE A 53 0.50 -6.05 10.65
N ALA A 54 -0.65 -5.95 11.33
CA ALA A 54 -1.76 -6.86 11.13
C ALA A 54 -2.29 -6.76 9.70
N ASN A 55 -2.46 -5.54 9.17
CA ASN A 55 -2.89 -5.32 7.80
C ASN A 55 -1.89 -5.88 6.78
N GLU A 56 -0.58 -5.61 6.93
CA GLU A 56 0.43 -6.15 6.02
C GLU A 56 0.52 -7.67 6.09
N CYS A 57 0.50 -8.25 7.30
CA CYS A 57 0.56 -9.69 7.49
C CYS A 57 -0.63 -10.39 6.82
N CYS A 58 -1.85 -9.88 7.00
CA CYS A 58 -3.06 -10.45 6.40
C CYS A 58 -3.07 -10.28 4.87
N GLU A 59 -2.63 -9.14 4.35
CA GLU A 59 -2.53 -8.94 2.90
C GLU A 59 -1.49 -9.89 2.27
N ARG A 60 -0.32 -10.06 2.92
CA ARG A 60 0.68 -11.05 2.48
C ARG A 60 0.16 -12.47 2.52
N LEU A 61 -0.52 -12.82 3.61
CA LEU A 61 -1.10 -14.14 3.80
C LEU A 61 -2.14 -14.44 2.70
N ALA A 62 -3.02 -13.49 2.39
CA ALA A 62 -4.01 -13.64 1.32
C ALA A 62 -3.35 -13.69 -0.07
N TYR A 63 -2.43 -12.77 -0.37
CA TYR A 63 -1.75 -12.70 -1.66
C TYR A 63 -1.00 -13.98 -1.98
N TYR A 64 -0.16 -14.46 -1.06
CA TYR A 64 0.59 -15.70 -1.27
C TYR A 64 -0.32 -16.93 -1.29
N GLY A 65 -1.45 -16.89 -0.57
CA GLY A 65 -2.34 -18.04 -0.43
C GLY A 65 -3.08 -18.31 -1.73
N ILE A 66 -3.41 -17.24 -2.44
CA ILE A 66 -3.91 -17.31 -3.80
C ILE A 66 -2.75 -17.65 -4.74
N ALA A 67 -1.70 -16.82 -4.76
CA ALA A 67 -0.64 -16.90 -5.77
C ALA A 67 0.07 -18.25 -5.84
N LYS A 68 0.26 -18.94 -4.71
CA LYS A 68 1.00 -20.21 -4.64
C LYS A 68 0.24 -21.39 -5.22
N ASN A 69 -1.09 -21.41 -5.08
CA ASN A 69 -1.91 -22.55 -5.46
C ASN A 69 -2.91 -22.24 -6.60
N LEU A 70 -2.85 -21.04 -7.17
CA LEU A 70 -3.77 -20.62 -8.23
C LEU A 70 -3.68 -21.47 -9.51
N ILE A 71 -2.48 -22.00 -9.84
CA ILE A 71 -2.33 -22.91 -10.99
C ILE A 71 -3.18 -24.16 -10.77
N THR A 72 -3.06 -24.77 -9.59
CA THR A 72 -3.83 -25.96 -9.19
C THR A 72 -5.33 -25.69 -9.21
N TYR A 73 -5.76 -24.50 -8.78
CA TYR A 73 -7.16 -24.09 -8.86
C TYR A 73 -7.66 -24.06 -10.32
N PHE A 74 -6.90 -23.43 -11.23
CA PHE A 74 -7.28 -23.38 -12.65
C PHE A 74 -7.27 -24.75 -13.32
N THR A 75 -6.34 -25.64 -12.96
CA THR A 75 -6.28 -26.98 -13.56
C THR A 75 -7.36 -27.91 -13.01
N ASN A 76 -7.62 -27.86 -11.71
CA ASN A 76 -8.51 -28.81 -11.05
C ASN A 76 -9.97 -28.37 -11.05
N GLU A 77 -10.25 -27.07 -10.87
CA GLU A 77 -11.63 -26.56 -10.77
C GLU A 77 -12.13 -25.98 -12.10
N LEU A 78 -11.27 -25.27 -12.84
CA LEU A 78 -11.64 -24.70 -14.14
C LEU A 78 -11.34 -25.65 -15.31
N HIS A 79 -10.69 -26.78 -15.04
CA HIS A 79 -10.30 -27.79 -16.03
C HIS A 79 -9.44 -27.22 -17.16
N GLU A 80 -8.63 -26.20 -16.88
CA GLU A 80 -7.70 -25.63 -17.83
C GLU A 80 -6.46 -26.51 -18.03
N THR A 81 -5.82 -26.38 -19.19
CA THR A 81 -4.49 -26.96 -19.41
C THR A 81 -3.44 -26.24 -18.55
N ASN A 82 -2.39 -26.95 -18.12
CA ASN A 82 -1.27 -26.37 -17.38
C ASN A 82 -0.66 -25.13 -18.06
N VAL A 83 -0.62 -25.12 -19.40
CA VAL A 83 -0.09 -24.00 -20.19
C VAL A 83 -0.99 -22.76 -20.09
N SER A 84 -2.30 -22.95 -20.19
CA SER A 84 -3.28 -21.86 -20.04
C SER A 84 -3.27 -21.31 -18.62
N ALA A 85 -3.35 -22.20 -17.62
CA ALA A 85 -3.32 -21.84 -16.21
C ALA A 85 -2.07 -21.03 -15.86
N ALA A 86 -0.88 -21.50 -16.28
CA ALA A 86 0.37 -20.79 -16.04
C ALA A 86 0.39 -19.40 -16.67
N ARG A 87 -0.15 -19.24 -17.90
CA ARG A 87 -0.28 -17.93 -18.55
C ARG A 87 -1.15 -16.99 -17.72
N HIS A 88 -2.35 -17.43 -17.31
CA HIS A 88 -3.25 -16.61 -16.50
C HIS A 88 -2.63 -16.19 -15.16
N VAL A 89 -1.97 -17.12 -14.47
CA VAL A 89 -1.27 -16.83 -13.20
C VAL A 89 -0.15 -15.82 -13.40
N MET A 90 0.71 -16.02 -14.42
CA MET A 90 1.81 -15.09 -14.71
C MET A 90 1.30 -13.70 -15.12
N THR A 91 0.23 -13.62 -15.92
CA THR A 91 -0.40 -12.35 -16.28
C THR A 91 -0.93 -11.65 -15.04
N TRP A 92 -1.67 -12.35 -14.18
CA TRP A 92 -2.20 -11.79 -12.93
C TRP A 92 -1.09 -11.31 -11.98
N GLN A 93 -0.03 -12.11 -11.79
CA GLN A 93 1.13 -11.71 -11.00
C GLN A 93 1.82 -10.47 -11.61
N GLY A 94 2.00 -10.44 -12.93
CA GLY A 94 2.53 -9.26 -13.63
C GLY A 94 1.69 -8.02 -13.38
N THR A 95 0.37 -8.13 -13.44
CA THR A 95 -0.55 -7.03 -13.10
C THR A 95 -0.39 -6.57 -11.65
N CYS A 96 -0.23 -7.49 -10.70
CA CYS A 96 0.04 -7.17 -9.29
C CYS A 96 1.34 -6.38 -9.06
N TYR A 97 2.31 -6.46 -9.99
CA TYR A 97 3.58 -5.71 -9.91
C TYR A 97 3.59 -4.43 -10.74
N ILE A 98 2.67 -4.27 -11.69
CA ILE A 98 2.51 -3.03 -12.48
C ILE A 98 1.58 -2.03 -11.78
N THR A 99 0.49 -2.51 -11.20
CA THR A 99 -0.50 -1.68 -10.50
C THR A 99 0.06 -0.85 -9.33
N PRO A 100 1.15 -1.23 -8.62
CA PRO A 100 1.83 -0.36 -7.66
C PRO A 100 2.26 1.00 -8.19
N LEU A 101 2.62 1.09 -9.48
CA LEU A 101 2.98 2.36 -10.09
C LEU A 101 1.79 3.33 -10.07
N ILE A 102 0.59 2.82 -10.36
CA ILE A 102 -0.65 3.59 -10.34
C ILE A 102 -1.02 3.95 -8.91
N GLY A 103 -0.91 3.01 -7.97
CA GLY A 103 -1.17 3.23 -6.55
C GLY A 103 -0.27 4.33 -5.95
N ALA A 104 1.03 4.27 -6.22
CA ALA A 104 2.00 5.25 -5.76
C ALA A 104 1.73 6.64 -6.35
N LEU A 105 1.43 6.72 -7.65
CA LEU A 105 1.02 7.97 -8.30
C LEU A 105 -0.17 8.63 -7.60
N ILE A 106 -1.22 7.86 -7.32
CA ILE A 106 -2.44 8.36 -6.67
C ILE A 106 -2.15 8.83 -5.24
N ALA A 107 -1.37 8.04 -4.48
CA ALA A 107 -0.99 8.37 -3.11
C ALA A 107 -0.16 9.65 -3.00
N ASP A 108 0.85 9.80 -3.87
CA ASP A 108 1.78 10.91 -3.78
C ASP A 108 1.22 12.21 -4.39
N ALA A 109 0.33 12.12 -5.40
CA ALA A 109 -0.21 13.28 -6.11
C ALA A 109 -1.55 13.80 -5.58
N TYR A 110 -2.46 12.93 -5.12
CA TYR A 110 -3.85 13.32 -4.87
C TYR A 110 -4.34 13.00 -3.46
N TRP A 111 -4.35 11.72 -3.08
CA TRP A 111 -5.14 11.27 -1.92
C TRP A 111 -4.33 11.21 -0.62
N GLY A 112 -3.00 11.11 -0.72
CA GLY A 112 -2.16 10.76 0.41
C GLY A 112 -2.14 9.26 0.68
N ARG A 113 -1.12 8.81 1.42
CA ARG A 113 -0.84 7.38 1.63
C ARG A 113 -1.96 6.65 2.37
N TYR A 114 -2.54 7.26 3.39
CA TYR A 114 -3.61 6.66 4.19
C TYR A 114 -4.86 6.37 3.35
N TRP A 115 -5.39 7.36 2.64
CA TRP A 115 -6.60 7.19 1.83
C TRP A 115 -6.38 6.21 0.68
N THR A 116 -5.19 6.20 0.07
CA THR A 116 -4.84 5.17 -0.91
C THR A 116 -4.88 3.77 -0.29
N ILE A 117 -4.24 3.55 0.87
CA ILE A 117 -4.29 2.25 1.55
C ILE A 117 -5.75 1.88 1.88
N ALA A 118 -6.52 2.79 2.48
CA ALA A 118 -7.91 2.55 2.87
C ALA A 118 -8.81 2.15 1.69
N CYS A 119 -8.81 2.95 0.61
CA CYS A 119 -9.63 2.69 -0.57
C CYS A 119 -9.21 1.39 -1.26
N PHE A 120 -7.91 1.17 -1.43
CA PHE A 120 -7.42 -0.03 -2.11
C PHE A 120 -7.53 -1.30 -1.27
N SER A 121 -7.49 -1.21 0.07
CA SER A 121 -7.85 -2.32 0.97
C SER A 121 -9.31 -2.71 0.83
N ALA A 122 -10.23 -1.75 0.68
CA ALA A 122 -11.65 -2.04 0.41
C ALA A 122 -11.86 -2.72 -0.96
N ILE A 123 -11.15 -2.25 -2.00
CA ILE A 123 -11.14 -2.88 -3.33
C ILE A 123 -10.58 -4.30 -3.25
N TYR A 124 -9.47 -4.49 -2.54
CA TYR A 124 -8.85 -5.80 -2.34
C TYR A 124 -9.83 -6.75 -1.65
N PHE A 125 -10.47 -6.31 -0.55
CA PHE A 125 -11.46 -7.11 0.17
C PHE A 125 -12.65 -7.47 -0.72
N THR A 126 -13.14 -6.54 -1.53
CA THR A 126 -14.22 -6.83 -2.50
C THR A 126 -13.80 -7.88 -3.52
N GLY A 127 -12.56 -7.82 -4.02
CA GLY A 127 -12.00 -8.85 -4.90
C GLY A 127 -11.88 -10.22 -4.23
N MET A 128 -11.47 -10.26 -2.96
CA MET A 128 -11.41 -11.49 -2.15
C MET A 128 -12.79 -12.10 -1.91
N VAL A 129 -13.80 -11.26 -1.66
CA VAL A 129 -15.20 -11.71 -1.54
C VAL A 129 -15.70 -12.27 -2.86
N ALA A 130 -15.45 -11.60 -3.99
CA ALA A 130 -15.82 -12.09 -5.31
C ALA A 130 -15.14 -13.44 -5.63
N LEU A 131 -13.85 -13.58 -5.32
CA LEU A 131 -13.11 -14.82 -5.49
C LEU A 131 -13.69 -15.95 -4.61
N THR A 132 -13.96 -15.67 -3.34
CA THR A 132 -14.56 -16.64 -2.41
C THR A 132 -15.95 -17.06 -2.87
N LEU A 133 -16.80 -16.12 -3.29
CA LEU A 133 -18.13 -16.43 -3.82
C LEU A 133 -18.05 -17.29 -5.09
N SER A 134 -17.06 -17.06 -5.96
CA SER A 134 -16.87 -17.88 -7.15
C SER A 134 -16.52 -19.35 -6.82
N ALA A 135 -15.86 -19.59 -5.68
CA ALA A 135 -15.54 -20.94 -5.23
C ALA A 135 -16.68 -21.59 -4.41
N SER A 136 -17.43 -20.80 -3.62
CA SER A 136 -18.42 -21.32 -2.66
C SER A 136 -19.86 -21.38 -3.15
N VAL A 137 -20.25 -20.60 -4.16
CA VAL A 137 -21.65 -20.58 -4.62
C VAL A 137 -21.85 -21.65 -5.69
N PRO A 138 -22.78 -22.62 -5.51
CA PRO A 138 -22.98 -23.72 -6.46
C PRO A 138 -23.33 -23.28 -7.89
N GLY A 139 -23.93 -22.10 -8.06
CA GLY A 139 -24.20 -21.52 -9.39
C GLY A 139 -23.00 -20.82 -10.05
N LEU A 140 -21.99 -20.44 -9.27
CA LEU A 140 -20.76 -19.79 -9.74
C LEU A 140 -19.56 -20.75 -9.82
N LYS A 141 -19.65 -21.92 -9.18
CA LYS A 141 -18.67 -23.00 -9.26
C LYS A 141 -18.86 -23.79 -10.56
N PRO A 142 -17.78 -24.10 -11.30
CA PRO A 142 -17.85 -25.05 -12.41
C PRO A 142 -18.43 -26.40 -11.95
N ALA A 143 -19.19 -27.07 -12.81
CA ALA A 143 -19.76 -28.36 -12.46
C ALA A 143 -18.66 -29.42 -12.30
N GLU A 144 -18.80 -30.27 -11.28
CA GLU A 144 -17.85 -31.36 -11.01
C GLU A 144 -17.75 -32.30 -12.22
N CYS A 145 -16.56 -32.86 -12.45
CA CYS A 145 -16.35 -33.84 -13.51
C CYS A 145 -17.24 -35.07 -13.30
N ILE A 146 -17.94 -35.50 -14.36
CA ILE A 146 -18.69 -36.75 -14.36
C ILE A 146 -17.82 -37.79 -15.08
N GLY A 147 -17.04 -38.56 -14.31
CA GLY A 147 -16.09 -39.53 -14.87
C GLY A 147 -14.91 -38.84 -15.56
N SER A 148 -14.70 -39.08 -16.84
CA SER A 148 -13.65 -38.43 -17.65
C SER A 148 -14.10 -37.14 -18.33
N LEU A 149 -15.39 -36.78 -18.23
CA LEU A 149 -15.96 -35.61 -18.88
C LEU A 149 -16.04 -34.46 -17.86
N CYS A 150 -15.16 -33.48 -18.01
CA CYS A 150 -15.15 -32.27 -17.21
C CYS A 150 -15.73 -31.12 -18.05
N PRO A 151 -16.92 -30.60 -17.72
CA PRO A 151 -17.46 -29.46 -18.44
C PRO A 151 -16.60 -28.22 -18.18
N PRO A 152 -16.28 -27.41 -19.21
CA PRO A 152 -15.54 -26.18 -19.02
C PRO A 152 -16.40 -25.17 -18.25
N ALA A 153 -15.73 -24.28 -17.51
CA ALA A 153 -16.40 -23.19 -16.81
C ALA A 153 -17.23 -22.32 -17.76
N THR A 154 -18.43 -21.92 -17.33
CA THR A 154 -19.26 -21.02 -18.13
C THR A 154 -18.65 -19.61 -18.16
N MET A 155 -18.98 -18.83 -19.20
CA MET A 155 -18.47 -17.45 -19.35
C MET A 155 -18.72 -16.58 -18.11
N VAL A 156 -19.87 -16.75 -17.46
CA VAL A 156 -20.23 -15.98 -16.25
C VAL A 156 -19.33 -16.36 -15.08
N GLN A 157 -19.06 -17.65 -14.88
CA GLN A 157 -18.21 -18.17 -13.81
C GLN A 157 -16.77 -17.66 -13.96
N SER A 158 -16.21 -17.79 -15.16
CA SER A 158 -14.87 -17.26 -15.46
C SER A 158 -14.81 -15.74 -15.29
N THR A 159 -15.83 -15.00 -15.72
CA THR A 159 -15.85 -13.53 -15.59
C THR A 159 -15.84 -13.10 -14.13
N VAL A 160 -16.64 -13.72 -13.26
CA VAL A 160 -16.66 -13.41 -11.83
C VAL A 160 -15.30 -13.71 -11.20
N LEU A 161 -14.72 -14.88 -11.49
CA LEU A 161 -13.40 -15.28 -11.00
C LEU A 161 -12.30 -14.28 -11.41
N PHE A 162 -12.18 -13.99 -12.71
CA PHE A 162 -11.16 -13.07 -13.21
C PHE A 162 -11.40 -11.65 -12.72
N SER A 163 -12.65 -11.20 -12.59
CA SER A 163 -12.95 -9.90 -12.00
C SER A 163 -12.46 -9.80 -10.55
N GLY A 164 -12.67 -10.85 -9.74
CA GLY A 164 -12.13 -10.95 -8.39
C GLY A 164 -10.61 -10.89 -8.36
N LEU A 165 -9.95 -11.69 -9.19
CA LEU A 165 -8.48 -11.70 -9.31
C LEU A 165 -7.92 -10.33 -9.71
N TYR A 166 -8.49 -9.66 -10.70
CA TYR A 166 -8.01 -8.35 -11.13
C TYR A 166 -8.36 -7.21 -10.14
N LEU A 167 -9.44 -7.33 -9.38
CA LEU A 167 -9.70 -6.44 -8.24
C LEU A 167 -8.67 -6.63 -7.13
N ILE A 168 -8.28 -7.87 -6.82
CA ILE A 168 -7.18 -8.17 -5.88
C ILE A 168 -5.87 -7.59 -6.41
N ALA A 169 -5.59 -7.74 -7.70
CA ALA A 169 -4.41 -7.17 -8.34
C ALA A 169 -4.38 -5.63 -8.25
N LEU A 170 -5.52 -4.98 -8.49
CA LEU A 170 -5.64 -3.53 -8.31
C LEU A 170 -5.42 -3.13 -6.84
N GLY A 171 -6.11 -3.81 -5.91
CA GLY A 171 -6.02 -3.56 -4.47
C GLY A 171 -4.59 -3.68 -3.93
N THR A 172 -3.87 -4.75 -4.28
CA THR A 172 -2.48 -4.94 -3.84
C THR A 172 -1.56 -3.84 -4.39
N GLY A 173 -1.87 -3.34 -5.58
CA GLY A 173 -1.20 -2.20 -6.20
C GLY A 173 -1.27 -0.92 -5.35
N GLY A 174 -2.41 -0.58 -4.75
CA GLY A 174 -2.49 0.60 -3.89
C GLY A 174 -1.83 0.42 -2.52
N ILE A 175 -1.91 -0.79 -1.96
CA ILE A 175 -1.45 -1.08 -0.60
C ILE A 175 0.08 -1.17 -0.53
N LYS A 176 0.70 -2.02 -1.37
CA LYS A 176 2.13 -2.37 -1.36
C LYS A 176 3.09 -1.17 -1.32
N PRO A 177 2.98 -0.17 -2.22
CA PRO A 177 3.93 0.94 -2.25
C PRO A 177 3.72 1.92 -1.08
N CYS A 178 2.51 1.96 -0.52
CA CYS A 178 2.10 2.97 0.44
C CYS A 178 2.30 2.53 1.89
N VAL A 179 2.06 1.25 2.21
CA VAL A 179 1.98 0.76 3.61
C VAL A 179 3.30 0.84 4.36
N SER A 180 4.43 0.48 3.72
CA SER A 180 5.75 0.58 4.34
C SER A 180 6.16 2.02 4.59
N SER A 181 5.88 2.90 3.62
CA SER A 181 6.09 4.34 3.71
C SER A 181 5.19 4.97 4.79
N PHE A 182 3.93 4.58 4.85
CA PHE A 182 2.98 5.04 5.86
C PHE A 182 3.36 4.61 7.28
N GLY A 183 3.81 3.36 7.45
CA GLY A 183 4.36 2.89 8.71
C GLY A 183 5.64 3.64 9.13
N ALA A 184 6.48 3.98 8.15
CA ALA A 184 7.67 4.80 8.37
C ALA A 184 7.36 6.26 8.73
N ASP A 185 6.18 6.76 8.36
CA ASP A 185 5.68 8.11 8.70
C ASP A 185 5.14 8.17 10.14
N GLN A 186 4.97 7.04 10.82
CA GLN A 186 4.55 7.02 12.23
C GLN A 186 5.66 7.44 13.18
N PHE A 187 6.88 7.63 12.68
CA PHE A 187 8.06 8.00 13.46
C PHE A 187 8.61 9.34 12.96
N ASP A 188 8.76 10.27 13.89
CA ASP A 188 9.39 11.57 13.68
C ASP A 188 10.86 11.38 13.29
N LYS A 189 11.28 12.10 12.25
CA LYS A 189 12.65 12.05 11.71
C LYS A 189 13.59 13.01 12.42
N THR A 190 13.07 14.06 13.05
CA THR A 190 13.88 15.05 13.77
C THR A 190 14.30 14.51 15.15
N ASP A 191 13.51 13.59 15.71
CA ASP A 191 13.76 12.96 17.00
C ASP A 191 14.74 11.78 16.88
N PRO A 192 15.93 11.85 17.50
CA PRO A 192 16.92 10.76 17.46
C PRO A 192 16.38 9.44 18.03
N SER A 193 15.50 9.50 19.03
CA SER A 193 14.95 8.31 19.70
C SER A 193 13.94 7.59 18.82
N GLU A 194 13.06 8.33 18.13
CA GLU A 194 12.10 7.75 17.19
C GLU A 194 12.79 7.21 15.93
N ARG A 195 13.90 7.82 15.51
CA ARG A 195 14.71 7.32 14.38
C ARG A 195 15.28 5.91 14.64
N VAL A 196 15.73 5.62 15.86
CA VAL A 196 16.20 4.25 16.22
C VAL A 196 15.01 3.28 16.24
N ARG A 197 13.87 3.68 16.82
CA ARG A 197 12.65 2.86 16.84
C ARG A 197 12.12 2.54 15.44
N LYS A 198 12.23 3.49 14.52
CA LYS A 198 11.89 3.30 13.10
C LYS A 198 12.72 2.21 12.42
N ALA A 199 14.00 2.08 12.75
CA ALA A 199 14.82 0.98 12.22
C ALA A 199 14.29 -0.38 12.73
N SER A 200 13.95 -0.46 14.02
CA SER A 200 13.30 -1.65 14.60
C SER A 200 11.93 -1.93 13.98
N PHE A 201 11.15 -0.89 13.63
CA PHE A 201 9.88 -1.05 12.91
C PHE A 201 10.08 -1.82 11.61
N PHE A 202 11.07 -1.46 10.78
CA PHE A 202 11.30 -2.19 9.53
C PHE A 202 11.69 -3.65 9.75
N ASN A 203 12.48 -3.95 10.78
CA ASN A 203 12.80 -5.34 11.13
C ASN A 203 11.53 -6.15 11.45
N TRP A 204 10.64 -5.60 12.27
CA TRP A 204 9.35 -6.24 12.60
C TRP A 204 8.41 -6.31 11.39
N PHE A 205 8.38 -5.26 10.56
CA PHE A 205 7.60 -5.21 9.34
C PHE A 205 7.99 -6.38 8.39
N TYR A 206 9.28 -6.52 8.08
CA TYR A 206 9.76 -7.64 7.25
C TYR A 206 9.56 -9.00 7.91
N PHE A 207 9.70 -9.09 9.24
CA PHE A 207 9.40 -10.32 9.97
C PHE A 207 7.93 -10.74 9.80
N THR A 208 6.98 -9.81 9.94
CA THR A 208 5.55 -10.09 9.73
C THR A 208 5.22 -10.50 8.29
N ILE A 209 5.87 -9.91 7.29
CA ILE A 209 5.73 -10.30 5.89
C ILE A 209 6.14 -11.77 5.69
N ASN A 210 7.30 -12.16 6.25
CA ASN A 210 7.80 -13.52 6.12
C ASN A 210 6.91 -14.53 6.86
N ILE A 211 6.39 -14.19 8.04
CA ILE A 211 5.41 -15.04 8.74
C ILE A 211 4.15 -15.24 7.89
N GLY A 212 3.57 -14.15 7.37
CA GLY A 212 2.38 -14.21 6.53
C GLY A 212 2.61 -15.11 5.31
N ALA A 213 3.75 -14.94 4.62
CA ALA A 213 4.13 -15.77 3.48
C ALA A 213 4.35 -17.24 3.86
N PHE A 214 4.98 -17.51 5.00
CA PHE A 214 5.24 -18.87 5.49
C PHE A 214 3.96 -19.61 5.85
N VAL A 215 3.10 -19.00 6.67
CA VAL A 215 1.79 -19.57 7.06
C VAL A 215 0.93 -19.81 5.84
N SER A 216 0.94 -18.86 4.91
CA SER A 216 0.19 -18.97 3.67
C SER A 216 0.67 -20.11 2.77
N SER A 217 1.98 -20.24 2.57
CA SER A 217 2.57 -21.29 1.72
C SER A 217 2.49 -22.70 2.32
N THR A 218 2.13 -22.82 3.60
CA THR A 218 2.06 -24.11 4.31
C THR A 218 0.63 -24.42 4.72
N VAL A 219 0.10 -23.72 5.72
CA VAL A 219 -1.20 -23.97 6.33
C VAL A 219 -2.34 -23.70 5.35
N LEU A 220 -2.33 -22.56 4.65
CA LEU A 220 -3.43 -22.26 3.71
C LEU A 220 -3.43 -23.19 2.50
N VAL A 221 -2.27 -23.49 1.92
CA VAL A 221 -2.17 -24.47 0.82
C VAL A 221 -2.67 -25.84 1.27
N TRP A 222 -2.29 -26.28 2.48
CA TRP A 222 -2.79 -27.53 3.05
C TRP A 222 -4.31 -27.53 3.22
N ILE A 223 -4.91 -26.42 3.69
CA ILE A 223 -6.37 -26.29 3.80
C ILE A 223 -7.03 -26.36 2.42
N GLN A 224 -6.49 -25.65 1.43
CA GLN A 224 -7.03 -25.65 0.06
C GLN A 224 -7.06 -27.05 -0.54
N GLU A 225 -6.00 -27.83 -0.37
CA GLU A 225 -5.87 -29.18 -0.94
C GLU A 225 -6.69 -30.24 -0.18
N ASN A 226 -6.87 -30.11 1.14
CA ASN A 226 -7.50 -31.15 1.97
C ASN A 226 -8.97 -30.85 2.35
N TYR A 227 -9.32 -29.57 2.53
CA TYR A 227 -10.65 -29.13 2.96
C TYR A 227 -11.38 -28.32 1.89
N GLY A 228 -10.74 -28.10 0.74
CA GLY A 228 -11.32 -27.45 -0.43
C GLY A 228 -11.07 -25.95 -0.53
N TRP A 229 -11.31 -25.43 -1.73
CA TRP A 229 -11.04 -24.04 -2.11
C TRP A 229 -11.96 -23.03 -1.42
N GLU A 230 -13.17 -23.44 -1.05
CA GLU A 230 -14.15 -22.61 -0.35
C GLU A 230 -13.58 -22.09 0.96
N LEU A 231 -13.11 -23.00 1.82
CA LEU A 231 -12.45 -22.64 3.08
C LEU A 231 -11.09 -21.99 2.83
N GLY A 232 -10.36 -22.46 1.83
CA GLY A 232 -9.06 -21.94 1.44
C GLY A 232 -9.06 -20.46 1.04
N PHE A 233 -10.14 -19.95 0.43
CA PHE A 233 -10.31 -18.53 0.11
C PHE A 233 -11.09 -17.76 1.17
N LEU A 234 -12.06 -18.38 1.85
CA LEU A 234 -12.86 -17.74 2.88
C LEU A 234 -12.01 -17.31 4.08
N ILE A 235 -11.10 -18.16 4.55
CA ILE A 235 -10.24 -17.85 5.71
C ILE A 235 -9.43 -16.56 5.48
N PRO A 236 -8.59 -16.45 4.43
CA PRO A 236 -7.86 -15.22 4.16
C PRO A 236 -8.78 -14.02 3.89
N THR A 237 -9.97 -14.21 3.32
CA THR A 237 -10.96 -13.15 3.13
C THR A 237 -11.43 -12.57 4.47
N VAL A 238 -11.78 -13.41 5.43
CA VAL A 238 -12.20 -12.98 6.77
C VAL A 238 -11.06 -12.26 7.49
N PHE A 239 -9.84 -12.83 7.47
CA PHE A 239 -8.67 -12.18 8.08
C PHE A 239 -8.37 -10.81 7.46
N MET A 240 -8.45 -10.69 6.13
CA MET A 240 -8.27 -9.41 5.44
C MET A 240 -9.36 -8.40 5.80
N GLY A 241 -10.62 -8.83 5.94
CA GLY A 241 -11.72 -7.99 6.41
C GLY A 241 -11.47 -7.45 7.82
N LEU A 242 -11.10 -8.33 8.76
CA LEU A 242 -10.75 -7.96 10.13
C LEU A 242 -9.55 -7.01 10.18
N ALA A 243 -8.53 -7.26 9.36
CA ALA A 243 -7.33 -6.42 9.29
C ALA A 243 -7.65 -5.03 8.70
N THR A 244 -8.51 -4.96 7.69
CA THR A 244 -8.99 -3.71 7.11
C THR A 244 -9.79 -2.91 8.14
N MET A 245 -10.70 -3.56 8.88
CA MET A 245 -11.44 -2.91 9.98
C MET A 245 -10.50 -2.41 11.07
N SER A 246 -9.53 -3.23 11.47
CA SER A 246 -8.49 -2.89 12.44
C SER A 246 -7.67 -1.66 11.98
N PHE A 247 -7.32 -1.59 10.69
CA PHE A 247 -6.64 -0.44 10.12
C PHE A 247 -7.46 0.85 10.28
N PHE A 248 -8.77 0.81 10.04
CA PHE A 248 -9.66 1.95 10.26
C PHE A 248 -9.82 2.31 11.76
N PHE A 249 -9.88 1.32 12.66
CA PHE A 249 -9.91 1.59 14.10
C PHE A 249 -8.64 2.28 14.61
N GLY A 250 -7.48 2.00 14.00
CA GLY A 250 -6.22 2.65 14.32
C GLY A 250 -6.12 4.12 13.85
N THR A 251 -7.08 4.63 13.07
CA THR A 251 -7.02 5.96 12.44
C THR A 251 -6.69 7.11 13.42
N PRO A 252 -7.28 7.21 14.62
CA PRO A 252 -6.96 8.29 15.57
C PRO A 252 -5.53 8.23 16.10
N LEU A 253 -4.85 7.09 15.97
CA LEU A 253 -3.49 6.89 16.43
C LEU A 253 -2.46 7.19 15.33
N TYR A 254 -2.87 7.37 14.08
CA TYR A 254 -1.92 7.58 12.99
C TYR A 254 -1.47 9.03 12.84
N ARG A 255 -0.22 9.19 12.37
CA ARG A 255 0.32 10.44 11.87
C ARG A 255 0.24 10.45 10.35
N PHE A 256 -0.23 11.54 9.77
CA PHE A 256 -0.44 11.70 8.33
C PHE A 256 0.56 12.67 7.74
N GLN A 257 1.27 12.24 6.70
CA GLN A 257 2.14 13.12 5.93
C GLN A 257 1.38 13.72 4.75
N LYS A 258 1.53 15.03 4.54
CA LYS A 258 0.92 15.73 3.41
C LYS A 258 1.51 15.21 2.08
N PRO A 259 0.70 15.05 1.02
CA PRO A 259 1.21 14.70 -0.31
C PRO A 259 2.27 15.71 -0.77
N ARG A 260 3.44 15.21 -1.19
CA ARG A 260 4.57 16.04 -1.65
C ARG A 260 4.66 16.13 -3.18
N GLY A 261 3.64 15.65 -3.90
CA GLY A 261 3.66 15.48 -5.35
C GLY A 261 4.40 14.21 -5.77
N SER A 262 4.15 13.73 -6.99
CA SER A 262 4.75 12.49 -7.48
C SER A 262 5.97 12.78 -8.37
N PRO A 263 7.17 12.23 -8.06
CA PRO A 263 8.36 12.35 -8.92
C PRO A 263 8.16 11.88 -10.35
N ILE A 264 7.24 10.93 -10.56
CA ILE A 264 6.91 10.41 -11.90
C ILE A 264 6.29 11.52 -12.76
N THR A 265 5.47 12.40 -12.18
CA THR A 265 4.91 13.53 -12.93
C THR A 265 6.01 14.48 -13.41
N SER A 266 7.02 14.74 -12.58
CA SER A 266 8.21 15.51 -12.95
C SER A 266 8.98 14.86 -14.09
N VAL A 267 9.20 13.54 -14.05
CA VAL A 267 9.87 12.81 -15.13
C VAL A 267 9.06 12.86 -16.42
N CYS A 268 7.74 12.66 -16.35
CA CYS A 268 6.86 12.75 -17.52
C CYS A 268 6.86 14.17 -18.12
N GLN A 269 6.84 15.22 -17.30
CA GLN A 269 6.96 16.61 -17.74
C GLN A 269 8.27 16.84 -18.47
N VAL A 270 9.39 16.32 -17.94
CA VAL A 270 10.73 16.42 -18.56
C VAL A 270 10.74 15.72 -19.91
N LEU A 271 10.21 14.49 -20.01
CA LEU A 271 10.16 13.73 -21.26
C LEU A 271 9.28 14.41 -22.32
N VAL A 272 8.10 14.91 -21.93
CA VAL A 272 7.20 15.63 -22.83
C VAL A 272 7.83 16.94 -23.29
N ALA A 273 8.47 17.69 -22.40
CA ALA A 273 9.19 18.91 -22.74
C ALA A 273 10.38 18.63 -23.67
N ALA A 274 11.16 17.59 -23.42
CA ALA A 274 12.27 17.16 -24.28
C ALA A 274 11.79 16.74 -25.67
N TYR A 275 10.71 15.97 -25.75
CA TYR A 275 10.11 15.58 -27.04
C TYR A 275 9.59 16.80 -27.82
N ARG A 276 8.85 17.71 -27.18
CA ARG A 276 8.34 18.94 -27.81
C ARG A 276 9.46 19.87 -28.26
N LYS A 277 10.59 19.90 -27.56
CA LYS A 277 11.75 20.75 -27.85
C LYS A 277 12.83 20.04 -28.69
N SER A 278 12.58 18.82 -29.17
CA SER A 278 13.55 18.02 -29.93
C SER A 278 14.02 18.65 -31.24
N ASN A 279 13.22 19.52 -31.84
CA ASN A 279 13.55 20.22 -33.09
C ASN A 279 14.18 21.62 -32.90
N LEU A 280 14.46 22.03 -31.66
CA LEU A 280 15.12 23.32 -31.41
C LEU A 280 16.63 23.17 -31.57
N LYS A 281 17.25 24.03 -32.39
CA LYS A 281 18.71 24.16 -32.44
C LYS A 281 19.22 24.63 -31.08
N VAL A 282 20.14 23.87 -30.50
CA VAL A 282 20.81 24.25 -29.25
C VAL A 282 21.70 25.46 -29.55
N PRO A 283 21.54 26.60 -28.84
CA PRO A 283 22.41 27.76 -29.03
C PRO A 283 23.85 27.43 -28.60
N GLU A 284 24.84 27.83 -29.40
CA GLU A 284 26.29 27.56 -29.19
C GLU A 284 26.89 28.27 -27.96
N ASP A 285 26.21 29.29 -27.41
CA ASP A 285 26.71 30.05 -26.27
C ASP A 285 26.48 29.32 -24.94
N SER A 286 27.51 28.57 -24.57
CA SER A 286 27.62 27.68 -23.41
C SER A 286 27.57 28.35 -22.02
N THR A 287 27.40 29.68 -21.93
CA THR A 287 27.35 30.39 -20.64
C THR A 287 25.98 30.95 -20.26
N ASP A 288 25.02 31.04 -21.20
CA ASP A 288 23.67 31.57 -20.94
C ASP A 288 22.53 30.62 -21.41
N GLY A 289 22.87 29.62 -22.23
CA GLY A 289 21.91 28.63 -22.77
C GLY A 289 21.46 27.55 -21.79
N TYR A 290 22.32 27.12 -20.85
CA TYR A 290 21.96 26.13 -19.82
C TYR A 290 20.85 26.63 -18.91
N LYS A 291 20.83 27.94 -18.60
CA LYS A 291 19.73 28.54 -17.83
C LYS A 291 18.44 28.56 -18.64
N LYS A 292 18.45 28.95 -19.92
CA LYS A 292 17.22 29.10 -20.73
C LYS A 292 16.51 27.79 -21.09
N ILE A 293 17.20 26.66 -21.16
CA ILE A 293 16.58 25.36 -21.46
C ILE A 293 16.12 24.65 -20.16
N PHE A 294 16.87 24.78 -19.07
CA PHE A 294 16.58 24.10 -17.80
C PHE A 294 15.68 24.90 -16.84
N PHE A 295 15.71 26.24 -16.84
CA PHE A 295 14.81 27.04 -15.99
C PHE A 295 13.32 26.84 -16.29
N PRO A 296 12.85 26.70 -17.55
CA PRO A 296 11.44 26.43 -17.80
C PRO A 296 11.00 25.03 -17.38
N LEU A 297 11.95 24.09 -17.24
CA LEU A 297 11.70 22.75 -16.69
C LEU A 297 11.52 22.79 -15.17
N ILE A 298 12.26 23.67 -14.48
CA ILE A 298 12.15 23.90 -13.03
C ILE A 298 10.94 24.80 -12.71
N SER A 299 10.58 25.75 -13.58
CA SER A 299 9.43 26.63 -13.36
C SER A 299 8.07 25.97 -13.59
N CYS A 300 8.02 24.72 -14.08
CA CYS A 300 6.81 23.89 -14.09
C CYS A 300 6.68 23.00 -12.85
N LEU A 301 7.64 23.05 -11.91
CA LEU A 301 7.68 22.26 -10.68
C LEU A 301 7.30 23.05 -9.41
N ASN A 302 6.86 24.30 -9.55
CA ASN A 302 6.21 25.10 -8.50
C ASN A 302 4.79 25.45 -8.91
#